data_AF-A0A846X3V5-F1
#
_entry.id   AF-A0A846X3V5-F1
#
_cell.length_a   1.000
_cell.length_b   1.000
_cell.length_c   1.000
_cell.angle_alpha   90.00
_cell.angle_beta   90.00
_cell.angle_gamma   90.00
#
_symmetry.space_group_name_H-M   'P 1'
#
loop_
_entity.id
_entity.type
_entity.pdbx_description
1 polymer ?
#
loop_
_entity_poly.entity_id
_entity_poly.type
_entity_poly.pdbx_seq_one_letter_code
_entity_poly.pdbx_strand_id
1 'polypeptide(L)'
;MAGQTTSTRQISKGSRLRGLTADDVTIVAIDFHEDGGATVTFRPDSGGVDERVLSASEPAELQVVTGPGWRFDGDPVVFASAMYIEVKGRILGADTFEVTFSEVMLGKNMGRAHRLALVSVHPDGDAHDQIRYLTDHFRSIDVDAVATTRIQLDWKRTWAAGTEPR
;
A
#
# COMPACT_ATOMS: atom_id res chain seq x y z
N MET A 1 21.69 18.09 -15.67
CA MET A 1 20.27 18.13 -16.07
C MET A 1 19.51 18.79 -14.93
N ALA A 2 18.91 19.95 -15.16
CA ALA A 2 18.28 20.76 -14.11
C ALA A 2 16.96 20.11 -13.69
N GLY A 3 16.84 19.69 -12.43
CA GLY A 3 15.57 19.22 -11.88
C GLY A 3 14.63 20.42 -11.72
N GLN A 4 13.42 20.28 -12.25
CA GLN A 4 12.40 21.33 -12.13
C GLN A 4 11.73 21.17 -10.76
N THR A 5 11.78 22.22 -9.93
CA THR A 5 11.07 22.26 -8.65
C THR A 5 9.57 22.10 -8.91
N THR A 6 8.95 21.08 -8.33
CA THR A 6 7.54 20.75 -8.59
C THR A 6 6.69 20.95 -7.33
N SER A 7 5.45 21.41 -7.52
CA SER A 7 4.46 21.46 -6.45
C SER A 7 3.90 20.05 -6.18
N THR A 8 3.47 19.77 -4.94
CA THR A 8 2.82 18.51 -4.56
C THR A 8 1.75 18.07 -5.56
N ARG A 9 0.94 19.01 -6.06
CA ARG A 9 -0.14 18.76 -7.05
C ARG A 9 0.33 18.28 -8.43
N GLN A 10 1.61 18.42 -8.76
CA GLN A 10 2.17 17.98 -10.03
C GLN A 10 2.78 16.58 -9.95
N ILE A 11 2.82 15.99 -8.76
CA ILE A 11 3.30 14.63 -8.54
C ILE A 11 2.20 13.64 -8.94
N SER A 12 2.59 12.60 -9.68
CA SER A 12 1.68 11.52 -10.07
C SER A 12 2.32 10.16 -9.83
N LYS A 13 1.49 9.11 -9.71
CA LYS A 13 1.97 7.73 -9.63
C LYS A 13 2.88 7.42 -10.82
N GLY A 14 4.00 6.75 -10.55
CA GLY A 14 5.05 6.46 -11.53
C GLY A 14 6.05 7.59 -11.75
N SER A 15 5.81 8.78 -11.17
CA SER A 15 6.81 9.86 -11.18
C SER A 15 8.04 9.44 -10.41
N ARG A 16 9.22 9.79 -10.92
CA ARG A 16 10.48 9.66 -10.20
C ARG A 16 10.83 11.01 -9.58
N LEU A 17 11.04 11.03 -8.28
CA LEU A 17 11.31 12.24 -7.52
C LEU A 17 12.66 12.15 -6.82
N ARG A 18 13.33 13.28 -6.70
CA ARG A 18 14.49 13.49 -5.83
C ARG A 18 14.10 14.43 -4.69
N GLY A 19 14.71 14.26 -3.52
CA GLY A 19 14.51 15.13 -2.37
C GLY A 19 13.48 14.63 -1.36
N LEU A 20 12.80 13.50 -1.64
CA LEU A 20 11.98 12.78 -0.65
C LEU A 20 12.85 12.04 0.36
N THR A 21 13.94 11.44 -0.12
CA THR A 21 15.00 10.78 0.65
C THR A 21 16.38 11.17 0.09
N ALA A 22 17.45 10.54 0.60
CA ALA A 22 18.80 10.69 0.05
C ALA A 22 18.93 10.08 -1.36
N ASP A 23 18.14 9.04 -1.66
CA ASP A 23 18.09 8.38 -2.96
C ASP A 23 16.98 8.99 -3.84
N ASP A 24 17.06 8.75 -5.15
CA ASP A 24 15.90 8.96 -6.02
C ASP A 24 14.82 7.93 -5.65
N VAL A 25 13.55 8.34 -5.73
CA VAL A 25 12.41 7.51 -5.38
C VAL A 25 11.39 7.45 -6.52
N THR A 26 10.68 6.34 -6.62
CA THR A 26 9.53 6.18 -7.53
C THR A 26 8.24 6.25 -6.74
N ILE A 27 7.29 7.08 -7.16
CA ILE A 27 5.98 7.21 -6.50
C ILE A 27 5.11 6.02 -6.85
N VAL A 28 4.72 5.24 -5.85
CA VAL A 28 3.86 4.06 -6.03
C VAL A 28 2.39 4.39 -5.75
N ALA A 29 2.12 5.34 -4.86
CA ALA A 29 0.80 5.88 -4.59
C ALA A 29 0.88 7.33 -4.11
N ILE A 30 -0.17 8.10 -4.37
CA ILE A 30 -0.33 9.46 -3.88
C ILE A 30 -1.78 9.70 -3.53
N ASP A 31 -2.02 10.29 -2.35
CA ASP A 31 -3.33 10.74 -1.89
C ASP A 31 -3.26 12.23 -1.56
N PHE A 32 -4.18 13.02 -2.10
CA PHE A 32 -4.20 14.47 -1.94
C PHE A 32 -5.16 14.88 -0.83
N HIS A 33 -4.70 15.78 0.03
CA HIS A 33 -5.46 16.29 1.16
C HIS A 33 -6.17 17.58 0.76
N GLU A 34 -7.29 17.91 1.41
CA GLU A 34 -8.09 19.12 1.09
C GLU A 34 -7.28 20.41 1.30
N ASP A 35 -6.35 20.40 2.25
CA ASP A 35 -5.44 21.50 2.58
C ASP A 35 -4.32 21.71 1.53
N GLY A 36 -4.26 20.87 0.51
CA GLY A 36 -3.26 20.90 -0.56
C GLY A 36 -1.98 20.12 -0.27
N GLY A 37 -1.91 19.43 0.88
CA GLY A 37 -0.88 18.44 1.17
C GLY A 37 -1.10 17.13 0.40
N ALA A 38 -0.15 16.20 0.54
CA ALA A 38 -0.28 14.86 -0.03
C ALA A 38 0.40 13.80 0.85
N THR A 39 -0.23 12.64 1.02
CA THR A 39 0.46 11.45 1.49
C THR A 39 1.05 10.73 0.28
N VAL A 40 2.36 10.52 0.28
CA VAL A 40 3.09 9.91 -0.82
C VAL A 40 3.72 8.61 -0.35
N THR A 41 3.30 7.50 -0.96
CA THR A 41 3.99 6.22 -0.82
C THR A 41 5.01 6.10 -1.97
N PHE A 42 6.26 5.81 -1.65
CA PHE A 42 7.34 5.77 -2.62
C PHE A 42 8.29 4.59 -2.39
N ARG A 43 9.05 4.25 -3.43
CA ARG A 43 10.10 3.23 -3.42
C ARG A 43 11.44 3.88 -3.72
N PRO A 44 12.38 3.95 -2.77
CA PRO A 44 13.76 4.33 -3.05
C PRO A 44 14.43 3.35 -4.01
N ASP A 45 15.40 3.84 -4.78
CA ASP A 45 16.28 2.99 -5.60
C ASP A 45 17.05 1.95 -4.78
N SER A 46 17.35 2.26 -3.52
CA SER A 46 17.94 1.33 -2.55
C SER A 46 17.01 0.18 -2.16
N GLY A 47 15.73 0.22 -2.55
CA GLY A 47 14.71 -0.78 -2.25
C GLY A 47 13.81 -0.41 -1.07
N GLY A 48 12.83 -1.27 -0.77
CA GLY A 48 11.81 -1.00 0.24
C GLY A 48 10.70 -0.07 -0.24
N VAL A 49 9.60 -0.02 0.51
CA VAL A 49 8.50 0.93 0.28
C VAL A 49 8.33 1.72 1.57
N ASP A 50 8.24 3.04 1.44
CA ASP A 50 8.10 3.96 2.56
C ASP A 50 7.04 5.01 2.24
N GLU A 51 6.65 5.78 3.24
CA GLU A 51 5.60 6.77 3.17
C GLU A 51 6.00 8.09 3.81
N ARG A 52 5.57 9.19 3.19
CA ARG A 52 5.75 10.53 3.74
C ARG A 52 4.57 11.44 3.45
N VAL A 53 4.18 12.19 4.47
CA VAL A 53 3.24 13.31 4.33
C VAL A 53 4.04 14.54 3.86
N LEU A 54 3.56 15.16 2.79
CA LEU A 54 4.06 16.41 2.23
C LEU A 54 3.08 17.52 2.55
N SER A 55 3.53 18.57 3.24
CA SER A 55 2.70 19.76 3.48
C SER A 55 2.56 20.60 2.21
N ALA A 56 1.41 21.26 2.04
CA ALA A 56 1.19 22.27 0.99
C ALA A 56 2.17 23.46 1.08
N SER A 57 2.65 23.76 2.29
CA SER A 57 3.53 24.90 2.61
C SER A 57 5.01 24.53 2.72
N GLU A 58 5.36 23.25 2.66
CA GLU A 58 6.76 22.83 2.63
C GLU A 58 7.31 23.00 1.21
N PRO A 59 8.33 23.85 1.00
CA PRO A 59 9.12 23.78 -0.21
C PRO A 59 10.05 22.58 -0.06
N ALA A 60 9.50 21.37 -0.10
CA ALA A 60 10.34 20.21 -0.33
C ALA A 60 11.03 20.48 -1.68
N GLU A 61 12.36 20.40 -1.75
CA GLU A 61 13.14 20.55 -2.98
C GLU A 61 12.90 19.34 -3.91
N LEU A 62 11.63 19.01 -4.13
CA LEU A 62 11.16 17.90 -4.91
C LEU A 62 11.38 18.23 -6.37
N GLN A 63 12.30 17.48 -6.94
CA GLN A 63 12.63 17.58 -8.34
C GLN A 63 12.11 16.34 -9.03
N VAL A 64 11.29 16.53 -10.06
CA VAL A 64 10.93 15.44 -10.96
C VAL A 64 12.19 15.08 -11.75
N VAL A 65 12.65 13.85 -11.55
CA VAL A 65 13.82 13.32 -12.27
C VAL A 65 13.33 12.80 -13.61
N THR A 66 13.71 13.51 -14.68
CA THR A 66 13.54 13.03 -16.05
C THR A 66 14.79 12.27 -16.48
N GLY A 67 14.63 10.99 -16.77
CA GLY A 67 15.68 10.11 -17.28
C GLY A 67 15.07 8.97 -18.08
N PRO A 68 15.87 8.10 -18.71
CA PRO A 68 15.37 6.85 -19.27
C PRO A 68 14.92 5.99 -18.09
N GLY A 69 13.71 6.26 -17.60
CA GLY A 69 13.13 5.56 -16.47
C GLY A 69 13.14 4.09 -16.80
N TRP A 70 13.50 3.27 -15.82
CA TRP A 70 13.19 1.85 -15.85
C TRP A 70 11.74 1.74 -16.32
N ARG A 71 11.56 1.28 -17.57
CA ARG A 71 10.23 0.95 -18.05
C ARG A 71 9.85 -0.25 -17.23
N PHE A 72 8.85 -0.10 -16.37
CA PHE A 72 8.13 -1.27 -15.88
C PHE A 72 7.68 -2.01 -17.14
N ASP A 73 8.39 -3.08 -17.46
CA ASP A 73 8.15 -3.97 -18.60
C ASP A 73 7.07 -5.01 -18.28
N GLY A 74 6.57 -4.97 -17.04
CA GLY A 74 5.30 -5.54 -16.68
C GLY A 74 4.20 -5.01 -17.59
N ASP A 75 3.72 -5.88 -18.47
CA ASP A 75 2.59 -5.57 -19.35
C ASP A 75 1.42 -5.04 -18.49
N PRO A 76 0.98 -3.78 -18.68
CA PRO A 76 -0.11 -3.21 -17.91
C PRO A 76 -1.42 -4.01 -18.08
N VAL A 77 -1.57 -4.76 -19.17
CA VAL A 77 -2.68 -5.70 -19.38
C VAL A 77 -2.54 -6.90 -18.46
N VAL A 78 -1.34 -7.47 -18.31
CA VAL A 78 -1.08 -8.58 -17.37
C VAL A 78 -1.29 -8.12 -15.93
N PHE A 79 -0.79 -6.94 -15.55
CA PHE A 79 -1.02 -6.37 -14.21
C PHE A 79 -2.49 -6.02 -13.96
N ALA A 80 -3.22 -5.52 -14.96
CA ALA A 80 -4.66 -5.29 -14.84
C ALA A 80 -5.47 -6.59 -14.68
N SER A 81 -4.90 -7.73 -15.11
CA SER A 81 -5.50 -9.06 -14.97
C SER A 81 -4.99 -9.86 -13.76
N ALA A 82 -3.90 -9.42 -13.13
CA ALA A 82 -3.27 -10.14 -12.02
C ALA A 82 -4.00 -9.87 -10.71
N MET A 83 -4.24 -10.95 -9.96
CA MET A 83 -4.80 -10.86 -8.62
C MET A 83 -3.68 -10.70 -7.59
N TYR A 84 -3.72 -9.66 -6.78
CA TYR A 84 -2.83 -9.49 -5.63
C TYR A 84 -3.44 -10.18 -4.41
N ILE A 85 -2.70 -11.12 -3.82
CA ILE A 85 -3.13 -11.86 -2.62
C ILE A 85 -2.22 -11.46 -1.46
N GLU A 86 -2.79 -10.76 -0.48
CA GLU A 86 -2.14 -10.45 0.80
C GLU A 86 -2.49 -11.57 1.80
N VAL A 87 -1.51 -12.17 2.49
CA VAL A 87 -1.75 -13.30 3.40
C VAL A 87 -1.45 -12.90 4.84
N LYS A 88 -2.42 -13.09 5.77
CA LYS A 88 -2.23 -12.89 7.21
C LYS A 88 -2.61 -14.15 7.98
N GLY A 89 -1.62 -14.79 8.61
CA GLY A 89 -1.80 -15.99 9.41
C GLY A 89 -1.88 -15.70 10.91
N ARG A 90 -2.73 -16.43 11.63
CA ARG A 90 -2.81 -16.42 13.10
C ARG A 90 -3.04 -17.82 13.66
N ILE A 91 -2.33 -18.13 14.74
CA ILE A 91 -2.60 -19.34 15.54
C ILE A 91 -3.98 -19.22 16.17
N LEU A 92 -4.70 -20.33 16.29
CA LEU A 92 -5.98 -20.40 16.98
C LEU A 92 -5.94 -19.68 18.34
N GLY A 93 -6.95 -18.84 18.58
CA GLY A 93 -7.08 -18.05 19.81
C GLY A 93 -6.55 -16.62 19.73
N ALA A 94 -5.96 -16.19 18.60
CA ALA A 94 -5.59 -14.79 18.41
C ALA A 94 -6.82 -13.86 18.37
N ASP A 95 -6.70 -12.69 19.02
CA ASP A 95 -7.77 -11.69 19.02
C ASP A 95 -7.62 -10.66 17.91
N THR A 96 -6.39 -10.39 17.43
CA THR A 96 -6.13 -9.33 16.45
C THR A 96 -5.04 -9.68 15.44
N PHE A 97 -4.99 -8.91 14.36
CA PHE A 97 -3.86 -8.88 13.45
C PHE A 97 -3.55 -7.45 13.00
N GLU A 98 -2.36 -7.22 12.46
CA GLU A 98 -1.93 -5.91 12.00
C GLU A 98 -1.83 -5.91 10.47
N VAL A 99 -2.22 -4.78 9.89
CA VAL A 99 -1.92 -4.42 8.50
C VAL A 99 -1.16 -3.12 8.49
N THR A 100 -0.25 -2.93 7.54
CA THR A 100 0.44 -1.65 7.39
C THR A 100 -0.44 -0.66 6.63
N PHE A 101 -0.16 0.63 6.78
CA PHE A 101 -0.81 1.66 5.97
C PHE A 101 -0.61 1.38 4.46
N SER A 102 0.62 1.03 4.06
CA SER A 102 0.94 0.71 2.66
C SER A 102 0.15 -0.49 2.14
N GLU A 103 -0.10 -1.52 2.96
CA GLU A 103 -0.96 -2.66 2.58
C GLU A 103 -2.41 -2.23 2.38
N VAL A 104 -2.94 -1.38 3.26
CA VAL A 104 -4.31 -0.84 3.15
C VAL A 104 -4.46 -0.01 1.87
N MET A 105 -3.50 0.87 1.59
CA MET A 105 -3.52 1.70 0.38
C MET A 105 -3.32 0.89 -0.89
N LEU A 106 -2.42 -0.09 -0.89
CA LEU A 106 -2.25 -0.99 -2.02
C LEU A 106 -3.55 -1.72 -2.34
N GLY A 107 -4.22 -2.29 -1.34
CA GLY A 107 -5.49 -2.96 -1.56
C GLY A 107 -6.61 -2.02 -1.98
N LYS A 108 -6.70 -0.79 -1.44
CA LYS A 108 -7.63 0.24 -1.92
C LYS A 108 -7.39 0.57 -3.40
N ASN A 109 -6.13 0.74 -3.82
CA ASN A 109 -5.74 1.09 -5.19
C ASN A 109 -6.01 -0.03 -6.20
N MET A 110 -5.84 -1.28 -5.79
CA MET A 110 -6.11 -2.45 -6.64
C MET A 110 -7.61 -2.78 -6.71
N GLY A 111 -8.41 -2.32 -5.75
CA GLY A 111 -9.84 -2.60 -5.65
C GLY A 111 -10.12 -4.09 -5.77
N ARG A 112 -10.92 -4.48 -6.78
CA ARG A 112 -11.32 -5.87 -7.01
C ARG A 112 -10.16 -6.82 -7.35
N ALA A 113 -9.02 -6.28 -7.78
CA ALA A 113 -7.82 -7.06 -8.06
C ALA A 113 -7.01 -7.40 -6.78
N HIS A 114 -7.49 -7.05 -5.59
CA HIS A 114 -6.87 -7.40 -4.31
C HIS A 114 -7.74 -8.34 -3.47
N ARG A 115 -7.12 -9.37 -2.88
CA ARG A 115 -7.73 -10.28 -1.90
C ARG A 115 -6.88 -10.29 -0.64
N LEU A 116 -7.53 -10.18 0.51
CA LEU A 116 -6.91 -10.54 1.79
C LEU A 116 -7.24 -12.00 2.09
N ALA A 117 -6.21 -12.84 2.25
CA ALA A 117 -6.30 -14.23 2.67
C ALA A 117 -5.95 -14.31 4.16
N LEU A 118 -6.93 -14.68 4.99
CA LEU A 118 -6.72 -14.97 6.40
C LEU A 118 -6.50 -16.46 6.57
N VAL A 119 -5.47 -16.83 7.32
CA VAL A 119 -5.14 -18.23 7.63
C VAL A 119 -5.25 -18.45 9.13
N SER A 120 -6.17 -19.31 9.56
CA SER A 120 -6.24 -19.80 10.94
C SER A 120 -5.36 -21.04 11.04
N VAL A 121 -4.26 -20.92 11.76
CA VAL A 121 -3.26 -21.98 11.94
C VAL A 121 -3.62 -22.82 13.16
N HIS A 122 -3.82 -24.12 12.95
CA HIS A 122 -4.13 -25.07 14.00
C HIS A 122 -2.84 -25.58 14.66
N PRO A 123 -2.78 -25.75 16.00
CA PRO A 123 -1.60 -26.30 16.67
C PRO A 123 -1.30 -27.76 16.27
N ASP A 124 -2.30 -28.49 15.79
CA ASP A 124 -2.19 -29.91 15.40
C ASP A 124 -1.68 -30.11 13.95
N GLY A 125 -1.32 -29.04 13.25
CA GLY A 125 -0.71 -29.08 11.92
C GLY A 125 -1.59 -28.53 10.81
N ASP A 126 -0.96 -28.33 9.65
CA ASP A 126 -1.51 -27.66 8.47
C ASP A 126 -2.77 -28.33 7.88
N ALA A 127 -2.93 -29.64 8.07
CA ALA A 127 -4.14 -30.38 7.68
C ALA A 127 -5.43 -29.85 8.35
N HIS A 128 -5.29 -29.12 9.46
CA HIS A 128 -6.41 -28.52 10.20
C HIS A 128 -6.50 -27.00 10.02
N ASP A 129 -5.60 -26.40 9.22
CA ASP A 129 -5.62 -24.97 8.94
C ASP A 129 -6.84 -24.61 8.10
N GLN A 130 -7.38 -23.43 8.36
CA GLN A 130 -8.50 -22.90 7.60
C GLN A 130 -8.08 -21.62 6.91
N ILE A 131 -8.66 -21.37 5.73
CA ILE A 131 -8.39 -20.17 4.95
C ILE A 131 -9.72 -19.47 4.66
N ARG A 132 -9.73 -18.14 4.80
CA ARG A 132 -10.83 -17.29 4.36
C ARG A 132 -10.35 -16.12 3.55
N TYR A 133 -11.08 -15.80 2.50
CA TYR A 133 -10.79 -14.68 1.61
C TYR A 133 -11.75 -13.52 1.84
N LEU A 134 -11.20 -12.30 1.84
CA LEU A 134 -11.96 -11.06 1.80
C LEU A 134 -11.64 -10.29 0.52
N THR A 135 -12.70 -9.85 -0.17
CA THR A 135 -12.63 -8.98 -1.35
C THR A 135 -12.97 -7.55 -0.94
N ASP A 136 -12.24 -6.56 -1.46
CA ASP A 136 -12.47 -5.13 -1.19
C ASP A 136 -12.47 -4.74 0.32
N HIS A 137 -11.87 -5.54 1.20
CA HIS A 137 -11.96 -5.35 2.66
C HIS A 137 -11.49 -3.96 3.12
N PHE A 138 -10.41 -3.47 2.52
CA PHE A 138 -9.81 -2.19 2.89
C PHE A 138 -10.60 -0.98 2.39
N ARG A 139 -11.60 -1.16 1.53
CA ARG A 139 -12.38 -0.05 0.96
C ARG A 139 -13.12 0.77 2.02
N SER A 140 -13.62 0.12 3.07
CA SER A 140 -14.36 0.76 4.16
C SER A 140 -13.50 1.14 5.37
N ILE A 141 -12.20 0.86 5.34
CA ILE A 141 -11.30 1.29 6.42
C ILE A 141 -11.11 2.78 6.26
N ASP A 142 -11.60 3.52 7.24
CA ASP A 142 -11.31 4.93 7.40
C ASP A 142 -9.84 5.06 7.84
N VAL A 143 -9.09 5.85 7.08
CA VAL A 143 -7.65 6.04 7.30
C VAL A 143 -7.41 7.51 7.63
N ASP A 144 -8.29 8.10 8.44
CA ASP A 144 -8.13 9.45 8.95
C ASP A 144 -7.01 9.52 10.01
N ALA A 145 -5.81 9.75 9.47
CA ALA A 145 -4.75 10.66 9.92
C ALA A 145 -4.44 10.80 11.43
N VAL A 146 -3.76 9.81 12.02
CA VAL A 146 -2.69 10.06 13.02
C VAL A 146 -1.62 8.97 12.89
N ALA A 147 -0.47 9.30 12.28
CA ALA A 147 0.89 8.74 12.45
C ALA A 147 1.12 7.21 12.64
N THR A 148 0.13 6.35 12.39
CA THR A 148 0.22 4.93 12.78
C THR A 148 0.52 4.08 11.55
N THR A 149 1.78 3.69 11.40
CA THR A 149 2.23 2.77 10.33
C THR A 149 1.52 1.42 10.37
N ARG A 150 0.91 1.04 11.50
CA ARG A 150 0.25 -0.25 11.75
C ARG A 150 -1.19 -0.07 12.21
N ILE A 151 -2.13 -0.63 11.47
CA ILE A 151 -3.55 -0.65 11.79
C ILE A 151 -3.87 -2.03 12.37
N GLN A 152 -4.34 -2.06 13.61
CA GLN A 152 -4.77 -3.29 14.27
C GLN A 152 -6.24 -3.58 13.93
N LEU A 153 -6.51 -4.77 13.41
CA LEU A 153 -7.84 -5.25 13.04
C LEU A 153 -8.25 -6.41 13.95
N ASP A 154 -9.54 -6.44 14.29
CA ASP A 154 -10.14 -7.55 15.05
C ASP A 154 -10.16 -8.82 14.20
N TRP A 155 -9.56 -9.89 14.73
CA TRP A 155 -9.44 -11.16 14.02
C TRP A 155 -10.80 -11.81 13.82
N LYS A 156 -11.61 -11.94 14.88
CA LYS A 156 -12.88 -12.69 14.86
C LYS A 156 -13.88 -12.05 13.90
N ARG A 157 -14.01 -10.72 13.95
CA ARG A 157 -14.87 -9.93 13.07
C ARG A 157 -14.42 -10.04 11.62
N THR A 158 -13.13 -9.89 11.35
CA THR A 158 -12.62 -9.96 9.97
C THR A 158 -12.71 -11.38 9.41
N TRP A 159 -12.39 -12.39 10.21
CA TRP A 159 -12.56 -13.80 9.86
C TRP A 159 -14.00 -14.16 9.50
N ALA A 160 -14.97 -13.70 10.30
CA ALA A 160 -16.39 -13.93 10.05
C ALA A 160 -16.87 -13.30 8.74
N ALA A 161 -16.27 -12.18 8.32
CA ALA A 161 -16.59 -11.52 7.04
C ALA A 161 -15.98 -12.21 5.81
N GLY A 162 -14.99 -13.10 6.01
CA GLY A 162 -14.35 -13.84 4.92
C GLY A 162 -15.14 -15.05 4.43
N THR A 163 -14.93 -15.41 3.17
CA THR A 163 -15.54 -16.59 2.53
C THR A 163 -14.51 -17.69 2.32
N GLU A 164 -14.96 -18.94 2.27
CA GLU A 164 -14.11 -20.07 1.90
C GLU A 164 -13.56 -19.95 0.47
N PRO A 165 -12.43 -20.63 0.16
CA PRO A 165 -11.93 -20.79 -1.20
C PRO A 165 -13.02 -21.31 -2.14
N ARG A 166 -13.11 -20.75 -3.35
CA ARG A 166 -14.02 -21.18 -4.41
C ARG A 166 -13.24 -21.67 -5.61
#